data_AF-A0A2J6X3N1-F1
#
_entry.id   AF-A0A2J6X3N1-F1
#
_cell.length_a   1.000
_cell.length_b   1.000
_cell.length_c   1.000
_cell.angle_alpha   90.00
_cell.angle_beta   90.00
_cell.angle_gamma   90.00
#
_symmetry.space_group_name_H-M   'P 1'
#
loop_
_entity.id
_entity.type
_entity.pdbx_description
1 polymer ?
#
loop_
_entity_poly.entity_id
_entity_poly.type
_entity_poly.pdbx_seq_one_letter_code
_entity_poly.pdbx_strand_id
1 'polypeptide(L)'
;APALLAMATDTVDGLYRDAASAGVDIDERLKIGLHALERLTDPATLRALAGLSEQLVVLNDLAKQAPGFAAMTVDMIDELYAAIKRQGVDLEDTARQGLLALRNLVALMESEEMKALMNSGVLDPKTLHVMGAAAHALVSAQREPRRAGPMSLLGALFNRDVQRSLGFALSFAERFGQKLPG
;
A
#
# COMPACT_ATOMS: atom_id res chain seq x y z
N ALA A 1 -28.04 -29.75 65.81
CA ALA A 1 -28.80 -29.63 64.54
C ALA A 1 -28.29 -30.65 63.50
N PRO A 2 -28.58 -31.95 63.69
CA PRO A 2 -28.08 -33.01 62.80
C PRO A 2 -28.89 -33.18 61.50
N ALA A 3 -30.20 -32.90 61.52
CA ALA A 3 -31.07 -33.08 60.34
C ALA A 3 -30.82 -32.04 59.23
N LEU A 4 -30.51 -30.79 59.60
CA LEU A 4 -30.19 -29.73 58.62
C LEU A 4 -28.85 -29.97 57.93
N LEU A 5 -27.86 -30.51 58.66
CA LEU A 5 -26.58 -30.89 58.07
C LEU A 5 -26.77 -32.05 57.10
N ALA A 6 -27.50 -33.11 57.48
CA ALA A 6 -27.76 -34.24 56.60
C ALA A 6 -28.47 -33.86 55.30
N MET A 7 -29.50 -32.99 55.36
CA MET A 7 -30.17 -32.51 54.14
C MET A 7 -29.25 -31.68 53.25
N ALA A 8 -28.40 -30.83 53.85
CA ALA A 8 -27.43 -30.06 53.08
C ALA A 8 -26.41 -30.97 52.39
N THR A 9 -25.88 -31.99 53.07
CA THR A 9 -24.93 -32.93 52.45
C THR A 9 -25.57 -33.75 51.34
N ASP A 10 -26.79 -34.25 51.52
CA ASP A 10 -27.51 -35.02 50.49
C ASP A 10 -27.77 -34.18 49.23
N THR A 11 -28.10 -32.89 49.38
CA THR A 11 -28.28 -32.00 48.22
C THR A 11 -26.97 -31.79 47.45
N VAL A 12 -25.83 -31.70 48.15
CA VAL A 12 -24.52 -31.52 47.50
C VAL A 12 -24.08 -32.82 46.84
N ASP A 13 -24.19 -33.96 47.52
CA ASP A 13 -23.84 -35.27 46.97
C ASP A 13 -24.69 -35.63 45.74
N GLY A 14 -25.98 -35.28 45.73
CA GLY A 14 -26.84 -35.42 44.57
C GLY A 14 -26.35 -34.64 43.34
N LEU A 15 -25.91 -33.39 43.54
CA LEU A 15 -25.38 -32.55 42.48
C LEU A 15 -24.04 -33.07 41.93
N TYR A 16 -23.15 -33.56 42.80
CA TYR A 16 -21.90 -34.19 42.38
C TYR A 16 -22.15 -35.44 41.53
N ARG A 17 -23.13 -36.27 41.93
CA ARG A 17 -23.44 -37.51 41.23
C ARG A 17 -24.10 -37.26 39.87
N ASP A 18 -24.99 -36.29 39.78
CA ASP A 18 -25.65 -35.90 38.52
C ASP A 18 -24.66 -35.25 37.54
N ALA A 19 -23.75 -34.40 38.02
CA ALA A 19 -22.73 -33.76 37.17
C ALA A 19 -21.65 -34.73 36.68
N ALA A 20 -21.22 -35.68 37.52
CA ALA A 20 -20.29 -36.73 37.12
C ALA A 20 -20.85 -37.59 35.98
N SER A 21 -22.18 -37.84 35.98
CA SER A 21 -22.85 -38.57 34.88
C SER A 21 -22.85 -37.82 33.55
N ALA A 22 -22.71 -36.49 33.58
CA ALA A 22 -22.58 -35.62 32.41
C ALA A 22 -21.12 -35.36 32.00
N GLY A 23 -20.14 -36.02 32.64
CA GLY A 23 -18.71 -35.84 32.37
C GLY A 23 -18.15 -34.50 32.86
N VAL A 24 -18.81 -33.89 33.85
CA VAL A 24 -18.46 -32.58 34.40
C VAL A 24 -17.73 -32.74 35.73
N ASP A 25 -16.44 -32.41 35.77
CA ASP A 25 -15.68 -32.30 37.01
C ASP A 25 -16.08 -31.01 37.76
N ILE A 26 -16.90 -31.16 38.80
CA ILE A 26 -17.38 -30.05 39.62
C ILE A 26 -16.22 -29.34 40.31
N ASP A 27 -15.19 -30.04 40.76
CA ASP A 27 -14.09 -29.42 41.51
C ASP A 27 -13.22 -28.55 40.60
N GLU A 28 -12.96 -29.00 39.37
CA GLU A 28 -12.28 -28.20 38.35
C GLU A 28 -13.13 -26.98 37.94
N ARG A 29 -14.43 -27.18 37.69
CA ARG A 29 -15.33 -26.08 37.33
C ARG A 29 -15.58 -25.10 38.47
N LEU A 30 -15.57 -25.56 39.72
CA LEU A 30 -15.71 -24.70 40.88
C LEU A 30 -14.47 -23.83 41.04
N LYS A 31 -13.26 -24.39 40.82
CA LYS A 31 -12.01 -23.61 40.80
C LYS A 31 -11.97 -22.60 39.65
N ILE A 32 -12.34 -23.02 38.44
CA ILE A 32 -12.42 -22.11 37.28
C ILE A 32 -13.48 -21.03 37.54
N GLY A 33 -14.63 -21.41 38.11
CA GLY A 33 -15.71 -20.50 38.45
C GLY A 33 -15.33 -19.50 39.54
N LEU A 34 -14.63 -19.94 40.60
CA LEU A 34 -14.08 -19.09 41.64
C LEU A 34 -13.03 -18.13 41.09
N HIS A 35 -12.12 -18.63 40.25
CA HIS A 35 -11.10 -17.80 39.65
C HIS A 35 -11.68 -16.82 38.62
N ALA A 36 -12.73 -17.21 37.90
CA ALA A 36 -13.50 -16.32 37.04
C ALA A 36 -14.27 -15.28 37.87
N LEU A 37 -14.89 -15.65 38.99
CA LEU A 37 -15.55 -14.73 39.92
C LEU A 37 -14.57 -13.74 40.54
N GLU A 38 -13.39 -14.21 40.95
CA GLU A 38 -12.29 -13.39 41.45
C GLU A 38 -11.83 -12.40 40.37
N ARG A 39 -11.65 -12.88 39.13
CA ARG A 39 -11.22 -12.04 38.00
C ARG A 39 -12.32 -11.10 37.50
N LEU A 40 -13.59 -11.46 37.65
CA LEU A 40 -14.76 -10.62 37.32
C LEU A 40 -15.02 -9.57 38.40
N THR A 41 -14.69 -9.86 39.66
CA THR A 41 -14.76 -8.88 40.76
C THR A 41 -13.49 -8.04 40.89
N ASP A 42 -12.44 -8.36 40.12
CA ASP A 42 -11.24 -7.53 40.03
C ASP A 42 -11.58 -6.14 39.45
N PRO A 43 -11.26 -5.04 40.16
CA PRO A 43 -11.50 -3.69 39.70
C PRO A 43 -10.78 -3.34 38.38
N ALA A 44 -9.75 -4.07 37.96
CA ALA A 44 -9.15 -3.90 36.64
C ALA A 44 -10.06 -4.45 35.52
N THR A 45 -10.65 -5.63 35.72
CA THR A 45 -11.57 -6.26 34.75
C THR A 45 -12.88 -5.50 34.64
N LEU A 46 -13.41 -5.01 35.77
CA LEU A 46 -14.61 -4.16 35.78
C LEU A 46 -14.40 -2.85 35.00
N ARG A 47 -13.20 -2.25 35.09
CA ARG A 47 -12.84 -1.07 34.29
C ARG A 47 -12.65 -1.38 32.80
N ALA A 48 -12.05 -2.53 32.48
CA ALA A 48 -11.92 -2.98 31.09
C ALA A 48 -13.30 -3.24 30.44
N LEU A 49 -14.23 -3.85 31.18
CA LEU A 49 -15.61 -4.05 30.74
C LEU A 49 -16.38 -2.74 30.59
N ALA A 50 -16.18 -1.79 31.52
CA ALA A 50 -16.76 -0.45 31.41
C ALA A 50 -16.21 0.31 30.17
N GLY A 51 -14.90 0.23 29.91
CA GLY A 51 -14.28 0.84 28.73
C GLY A 51 -14.72 0.20 27.41
N LEU A 52 -14.90 -1.13 27.39
CA LEU A 52 -15.47 -1.82 26.22
C LEU A 52 -16.93 -1.42 25.98
N SER A 53 -17.71 -1.18 27.03
CA SER A 53 -19.08 -0.68 26.93
C SER A 53 -19.14 0.69 26.25
N GLU A 54 -18.16 1.57 26.46
CA GLU A 54 -18.08 2.86 25.78
C GLU A 54 -17.69 2.70 24.29
N GLN A 55 -16.80 1.74 23.97
CA GLN A 55 -16.40 1.45 22.58
C GLN A 55 -17.49 0.75 21.76
N LEU A 56 -18.34 -0.05 22.40
CA LEU A 56 -19.48 -0.73 21.77
C LEU A 56 -20.54 0.25 21.22
N VAL A 57 -20.65 1.47 21.77
CA VAL A 57 -21.57 2.51 21.27
C VAL A 57 -21.13 3.01 19.89
N VAL A 58 -19.83 3.21 19.68
CA VAL A 58 -19.27 3.69 18.41
C VAL A 58 -19.43 2.63 17.30
N LEU A 59 -19.19 1.37 17.64
CA LEU A 59 -19.41 0.24 16.73
C LEU A 59 -20.88 0.05 16.37
N ASN A 60 -21.81 0.32 17.30
CA ASN A 60 -23.24 0.28 17.03
C ASN A 60 -23.67 1.35 16.02
N ASP A 61 -23.15 2.56 16.12
CA ASP A 61 -23.49 3.63 15.18
C ASP A 61 -22.86 3.43 13.80
N LEU A 62 -21.67 2.85 13.73
CA LEU A 62 -21.07 2.42 12.46
C LEU A 62 -21.83 1.23 11.86
N ALA A 63 -22.27 0.26 12.67
CA ALA A 63 -23.06 -0.89 12.22
C ALA A 63 -24.45 -0.46 11.71
N LYS A 64 -25.07 0.57 12.29
CA LYS A 64 -26.31 1.18 11.76
C LYS A 64 -26.12 1.87 10.41
N GLN A 65 -24.94 2.42 10.15
CA GLN A 65 -24.61 3.15 8.91
C GLN A 65 -23.95 2.27 7.84
N ALA A 66 -23.45 1.09 8.22
CA ALA A 66 -22.85 0.11 7.33
C ALA A 66 -23.76 -0.26 6.14
N PRO A 67 -25.10 -0.43 6.29
CA PRO A 67 -25.98 -0.66 5.16
C PRO A 67 -25.97 0.48 4.14
N GLY A 68 -25.88 1.74 4.61
CA GLY A 68 -25.82 2.91 3.73
C GLY A 68 -24.48 3.00 2.97
N PHE A 69 -23.37 2.66 3.63
CA PHE A 69 -22.07 2.57 2.96
C PHE A 69 -22.03 1.44 1.93
N ALA A 70 -22.55 0.27 2.30
CA ALA A 70 -22.66 -0.88 1.40
C ALA A 70 -23.50 -0.52 0.17
N ALA A 71 -24.66 0.12 0.35
CA ALA A 71 -25.50 0.59 -0.75
C ALA A 71 -24.75 1.56 -1.65
N MET A 72 -24.10 2.58 -1.09
CA MET A 72 -23.31 3.55 -1.86
C MET A 72 -22.17 2.88 -2.66
N THR A 73 -21.49 1.90 -2.09
CA THR A 73 -20.45 1.14 -2.81
C THR A 73 -21.02 0.27 -3.93
N VAL A 74 -22.18 -0.35 -3.72
CA VAL A 74 -22.87 -1.14 -4.75
C VAL A 74 -23.33 -0.23 -5.88
N ASP A 75 -23.92 0.93 -5.56
CA ASP A 75 -24.34 1.93 -6.54
C ASP A 75 -23.16 2.43 -7.39
N MET A 76 -22.00 2.71 -6.77
CA MET A 76 -20.78 3.08 -7.49
C MET A 76 -20.29 1.97 -8.44
N ILE A 77 -20.37 0.70 -8.01
CA ILE A 77 -19.97 -0.45 -8.84
C ILE A 77 -20.95 -0.62 -10.01
N ASP A 78 -22.25 -0.49 -9.76
CA ASP A 78 -23.29 -0.57 -10.80
C ASP A 78 -23.16 0.56 -11.83
N GLU A 79 -22.86 1.78 -11.38
CA GLU A 79 -22.64 2.92 -12.26
C GLU A 79 -21.36 2.77 -13.10
N LEU A 80 -20.28 2.23 -12.52
CA LEU A 80 -19.09 1.82 -13.26
C LEU A 80 -19.42 0.77 -14.32
N TYR A 81 -20.17 -0.27 -13.95
CA TYR A 81 -20.56 -1.33 -14.86
C TYR A 81 -21.42 -0.79 -16.02
N ALA A 82 -22.38 0.09 -15.72
CA ALA A 82 -23.20 0.76 -16.73
C ALA A 82 -22.38 1.69 -17.64
N ALA A 83 -21.41 2.43 -17.08
CA ALA A 83 -20.53 3.31 -17.83
C ALA A 83 -19.66 2.52 -18.84
N ILE A 84 -19.11 1.38 -18.42
CA ILE A 84 -18.28 0.54 -19.29
C ILE A 84 -19.14 -0.17 -20.34
N LYS A 85 -20.33 -0.67 -19.97
CA LYS A 85 -21.28 -1.27 -20.91
C LYS A 85 -21.72 -0.30 -22.01
N ARG A 86 -21.89 0.99 -21.70
CA ARG A 86 -22.21 2.05 -22.69
C ARG A 86 -21.12 2.25 -23.73
N GLN A 87 -19.86 1.95 -23.40
CA GLN A 87 -18.74 2.05 -24.32
C GLN A 87 -18.55 0.78 -25.19
N GLY A 88 -19.39 -0.24 -25.02
CA GLY A 88 -19.29 -1.50 -25.77
C GLY A 88 -18.02 -2.29 -25.47
N VAL A 89 -17.38 -2.00 -24.34
CA VAL A 89 -16.14 -2.64 -23.91
C VAL A 89 -16.49 -3.95 -23.21
N ASP A 90 -15.96 -5.05 -23.73
CA ASP A 90 -16.07 -6.36 -23.07
C ASP A 90 -15.22 -6.31 -21.79
N LEU A 91 -15.90 -6.30 -20.63
CA LEU A 91 -15.26 -6.19 -19.31
C LEU A 91 -14.28 -7.33 -19.07
N GLU A 92 -14.61 -8.54 -19.55
CA GLU A 92 -13.81 -9.72 -19.26
C GLU A 92 -12.50 -9.70 -20.03
N ASP A 93 -12.57 -9.37 -21.32
CA ASP A 93 -11.39 -9.26 -22.18
C ASP A 93 -10.52 -8.07 -21.78
N THR A 94 -11.14 -6.93 -21.44
CA THR A 94 -10.41 -5.73 -21.02
C THR A 94 -9.76 -5.92 -19.66
N ALA A 95 -10.43 -6.59 -18.72
CA ALA A 95 -9.84 -6.93 -17.43
C ALA A 95 -8.66 -7.90 -17.60
N ARG A 96 -8.81 -8.93 -18.46
CA ARG A 96 -7.75 -9.90 -18.75
C ARG A 96 -6.55 -9.23 -19.43
N GLN A 97 -6.79 -8.42 -20.46
CA GLN A 97 -5.75 -7.68 -21.17
C GLN A 97 -5.09 -6.64 -20.27
N GLY A 98 -5.87 -5.95 -19.43
CA GLY A 98 -5.37 -5.03 -18.42
C GLY A 98 -4.46 -5.71 -17.41
N LEU A 99 -4.86 -6.88 -16.90
CA LEU A 99 -4.04 -7.69 -16.00
C LEU A 99 -2.74 -8.17 -16.66
N LEU A 100 -2.80 -8.59 -17.93
CA LEU A 100 -1.60 -8.98 -18.69
C LEU A 100 -0.68 -7.80 -18.96
N ALA A 101 -1.23 -6.65 -19.36
CA ALA A 101 -0.48 -5.42 -19.56
C ALA A 101 0.18 -4.95 -18.25
N LEU A 102 -0.57 -4.98 -17.14
CA LEU A 102 -0.06 -4.65 -15.82
C LEU A 102 1.07 -5.59 -15.40
N ARG A 103 0.89 -6.91 -15.58
CA ARG A 103 1.93 -7.91 -15.31
C ARG A 103 3.19 -7.65 -16.13
N ASN A 104 3.03 -7.34 -17.42
CA ASN A 104 4.17 -7.05 -18.30
C ASN A 104 4.87 -5.75 -17.88
N LEU A 105 4.12 -4.73 -17.48
CA LEU A 105 4.67 -3.46 -17.00
C LEU A 105 5.42 -3.65 -15.68
N VAL A 106 4.86 -4.43 -14.75
CA VAL A 106 5.54 -4.81 -13.49
C VAL A 106 6.81 -5.60 -13.80
N ALA A 107 6.76 -6.57 -14.70
CA ALA A 107 7.95 -7.33 -15.11
C ALA A 107 9.04 -6.45 -15.73
N LEU A 108 8.66 -5.43 -16.52
CA LEU A 108 9.58 -4.43 -17.05
C LEU A 108 10.14 -3.52 -15.96
N MET A 109 9.34 -3.11 -14.98
CA MET A 109 9.81 -2.31 -13.84
C MET A 109 10.72 -3.10 -12.91
N GLU A 110 10.50 -4.41 -12.77
CA GLU A 110 11.33 -5.29 -11.97
C GLU A 110 12.62 -5.71 -12.67
N SER A 111 12.76 -5.43 -13.97
CA SER A 111 13.94 -5.75 -14.74
C SER A 111 15.17 -5.03 -14.16
N GLU A 112 16.30 -5.75 -14.11
CA GLU A 112 17.55 -5.20 -13.56
C GLU A 112 18.05 -4.03 -14.39
N GLU A 113 17.77 -4.01 -15.70
CA GLU A 113 18.09 -2.91 -16.60
C GLU A 113 17.27 -1.65 -16.26
N MET A 114 15.96 -1.79 -16.01
CA MET A 114 15.12 -0.66 -15.62
C MET A 114 15.53 -0.11 -14.24
N LYS A 115 15.79 -0.99 -13.26
CA LYS A 115 16.32 -0.57 -11.95
C LYS A 115 17.67 0.12 -12.08
N ALA A 116 18.60 -0.43 -12.86
CA ALA A 116 19.90 0.18 -13.12
C ALA A 116 19.75 1.55 -13.79
N LEU A 117 18.82 1.69 -14.73
CA LEU A 117 18.51 2.94 -15.39
C LEU A 117 17.94 3.97 -14.40
N MET A 118 16.94 3.60 -13.59
CA MET A 118 16.38 4.47 -12.54
C MET A 118 17.45 4.90 -11.53
N ASN A 119 18.32 3.97 -11.12
CA ASN A 119 19.41 4.23 -10.16
C ASN A 119 20.61 4.97 -10.77
N SER A 120 20.74 5.02 -12.10
CA SER A 120 21.83 5.72 -12.79
C SER A 120 21.71 7.25 -12.75
N GLY A 121 20.58 7.77 -12.24
CA GLY A 121 20.30 9.22 -12.20
C GLY A 121 19.86 9.81 -13.54
N VAL A 122 19.57 8.97 -14.55
CA VAL A 122 19.06 9.45 -15.85
C VAL A 122 17.68 10.10 -15.74
N LEU A 123 16.88 9.65 -14.77
CA LEU A 123 15.54 10.19 -14.48
C LEU A 123 15.59 11.36 -13.47
N ASP A 124 16.78 11.77 -13.01
CA ASP A 124 16.88 12.91 -12.11
C ASP A 124 16.42 14.19 -12.81
N PRO A 125 15.69 15.10 -12.13
CA PRO A 125 15.18 16.33 -12.73
C PRO A 125 16.27 17.17 -13.42
N LYS A 126 17.48 17.18 -12.86
CA LYS A 126 18.63 17.91 -13.43
C LYS A 126 19.14 17.26 -14.73
N THR A 127 19.24 15.93 -14.76
CA THR A 127 19.69 15.18 -15.94
C THR A 127 18.67 15.30 -17.07
N LEU A 128 17.38 15.14 -16.76
CA LEU A 128 16.29 15.32 -17.71
C LEU A 128 16.27 16.74 -18.30
N HIS A 129 16.59 17.77 -17.50
CA HIS A 129 16.66 19.14 -18.00
C HIS A 129 17.80 19.33 -19.02
N VAL A 130 18.99 18.78 -18.76
CA VAL A 130 20.12 18.85 -19.71
C VAL A 130 19.82 18.06 -20.98
N MET A 131 19.26 16.86 -20.86
CA MET A 131 18.84 16.06 -22.02
C MET A 131 17.74 16.77 -22.82
N GLY A 132 16.77 17.38 -22.15
CA GLY A 132 15.70 18.15 -22.77
C GLY A 132 16.24 19.38 -23.52
N ALA A 133 17.18 20.12 -22.93
CA ALA A 133 17.83 21.25 -23.58
C ALA A 133 18.63 20.82 -24.82
N ALA A 134 19.37 19.70 -24.74
CA ALA A 134 20.12 19.15 -25.86
C ALA A 134 19.19 18.67 -26.98
N ALA A 135 18.13 17.93 -26.66
CA ALA A 135 17.13 17.47 -27.62
C ALA A 135 16.42 18.66 -28.29
N HIS A 136 16.05 19.68 -27.52
CA HIS A 136 15.46 20.91 -28.04
C HIS A 136 16.41 21.63 -28.98
N ALA A 137 17.68 21.79 -28.60
CA ALA A 137 18.70 22.41 -29.46
C ALA A 137 18.91 21.62 -30.77
N LEU A 138 18.92 20.29 -30.71
CA LEU A 138 19.07 19.42 -31.87
C LEU A 138 17.89 19.56 -32.85
N VAL A 139 16.65 19.48 -32.34
CA VAL A 139 15.44 19.62 -33.16
C VAL A 139 15.34 21.03 -33.75
N SER A 140 15.68 22.06 -32.98
CA SER A 140 15.70 23.44 -33.45
C SER A 140 16.78 23.67 -34.53
N ALA A 141 17.97 23.10 -34.36
CA ALA A 141 19.04 23.18 -35.37
C ALA A 141 18.69 22.46 -36.69
N GLN A 142 17.90 21.38 -36.62
CA GLN A 142 17.38 20.70 -37.81
C GLN A 142 16.37 21.56 -38.58
N ARG A 143 15.54 22.35 -37.88
CA ARG A 143 14.50 23.20 -38.49
C ARG A 143 15.08 24.46 -39.15
N GLU A 144 16.15 25.02 -38.60
CA GLU A 144 16.83 26.20 -39.14
C GLU A 144 18.29 25.92 -39.53
N PRO A 145 18.52 25.11 -40.58
CA PRO A 145 19.88 24.75 -40.99
C PRO A 145 20.61 25.99 -41.53
N ARG A 146 21.61 26.47 -40.78
CA ARG A 146 22.51 27.53 -41.25
C ARG A 146 23.58 26.97 -42.19
N ARG A 147 23.73 27.59 -43.36
CA ARG A 147 24.90 27.37 -44.23
C ARG A 147 26.11 28.05 -43.61
N ALA A 148 27.08 27.28 -43.13
CA ALA A 148 28.32 27.82 -42.57
C ALA A 148 29.42 27.86 -43.64
N GLY A 149 29.91 29.07 -43.95
CA GLY A 149 31.13 29.26 -44.75
C GLY A 149 32.41 29.29 -43.88
N PRO A 150 33.62 29.21 -44.46
CA PRO A 150 34.88 29.17 -43.72
C PRO A 150 35.06 30.34 -42.72
N MET A 151 34.68 31.55 -43.13
CA MET A 151 34.72 32.74 -42.25
C MET A 151 33.67 32.69 -41.14
N SER A 152 32.49 32.12 -41.41
CA SER A 152 31.45 31.92 -40.39
C SER A 152 31.87 30.90 -39.33
N LEU A 153 32.63 29.87 -39.72
CA LEU A 153 33.19 28.89 -38.79
C LEU A 153 34.25 29.53 -37.89
N LEU A 154 35.13 30.34 -38.47
CA LEU A 154 36.16 31.06 -37.70
C LEU A 154 35.52 32.03 -36.70
N GLY A 155 34.50 32.78 -37.13
CA GLY A 155 33.74 33.67 -36.24
C GLY A 155 32.94 32.93 -35.17
N ALA A 156 32.45 31.73 -35.45
CA ALA A 156 31.73 30.91 -34.48
C ALA A 156 32.61 30.50 -33.29
N LEU A 157 33.92 30.32 -33.48
CA LEU A 157 34.85 30.04 -32.38
C LEU A 157 34.96 31.20 -31.37
N PHE A 158 34.65 32.43 -31.81
CA PHE A 158 34.60 33.62 -30.95
C PHE A 158 33.19 33.92 -30.42
N ASN A 159 32.19 33.11 -30.77
CA ASN A 159 30.84 33.24 -30.23
C ASN A 159 30.78 32.68 -28.80
N ARG A 160 30.24 33.48 -27.87
CA ARG A 160 30.11 33.15 -26.45
C ARG A 160 29.35 31.83 -26.20
N ASP A 161 28.30 31.55 -26.97
CA ASP A 161 27.50 30.34 -26.81
C ASP A 161 28.24 29.09 -27.30
N VAL A 162 28.99 29.22 -28.39
CA VAL A 162 29.83 28.15 -28.93
C VAL A 162 30.97 27.84 -27.96
N GLN A 163 31.65 28.86 -27.43
CA GLN A 163 32.69 28.68 -26.41
C GLN A 163 32.16 27.99 -25.16
N ARG A 164 30.95 28.35 -24.70
CA ARG A 164 30.29 27.70 -23.56
C ARG A 164 30.00 26.23 -23.85
N SER A 165 29.55 25.89 -25.06
CA SER A 165 29.30 24.50 -25.48
C SER A 165 30.59 23.67 -25.58
N LEU A 166 31.67 24.25 -26.12
CA LEU A 166 32.98 23.62 -26.21
C LEU A 166 33.58 23.39 -24.82
N GLY A 167 33.47 24.36 -23.92
CA GLY A 167 33.90 24.22 -22.52
C GLY A 167 33.14 23.09 -21.81
N PHE A 168 31.82 23.00 -21.99
CA PHE A 168 31.03 21.88 -21.49
C PHE A 168 31.51 20.53 -22.07
N ALA A 169 31.74 20.46 -23.38
CA ALA A 169 32.18 19.24 -24.05
C ALA A 169 33.54 18.74 -23.52
N LEU A 170 34.48 19.67 -23.29
CA LEU A 170 35.78 19.36 -22.69
C LEU A 170 35.62 18.85 -21.24
N SER A 171 34.88 19.56 -20.40
CA SER A 171 34.62 19.13 -19.02
C SER A 171 33.86 17.81 -18.94
N PHE A 172 32.95 17.54 -19.88
CA PHE A 172 32.28 16.26 -20.00
C PHE A 172 33.27 15.15 -20.36
N ALA A 173 34.11 15.36 -21.38
CA ALA A 173 35.10 14.39 -21.82
C ALA A 173 36.07 14.01 -20.69
N GLU A 174 36.54 14.99 -19.91
CA GLU A 174 37.38 14.75 -18.73
C GLU A 174 36.68 13.87 -17.68
N ARG A 175 35.45 14.23 -17.28
CA ARG A 175 34.70 13.51 -16.23
C ARG A 175 34.21 12.15 -16.68
N PHE A 176 33.89 12.00 -17.96
CA PHE A 176 33.48 10.73 -18.55
C PHE A 176 34.68 9.79 -18.70
N GLY A 177 35.83 10.31 -19.14
CA GLY A 177 37.09 9.58 -19.22
C GLY A 177 37.51 8.95 -17.88
N GLN A 178 37.30 9.67 -16.77
CA GLN A 178 37.58 9.16 -15.42
C GLN A 178 36.68 7.99 -14.97
N LYS A 179 35.52 7.79 -15.61
CA LYS A 179 34.53 6.78 -15.25
C LYS A 179 34.49 5.58 -16.19
N LEU A 180 35.20 5.63 -17.32
CA LEU A 180 35.32 4.50 -18.23
C LEU A 180 36.20 3.41 -17.57
N PRO A 181 35.76 2.14 -17.54
CA PRO A 181 36.64 1.04 -17.16
C PRO A 181 37.79 0.97 -18.19
N GLY A 182 39.02 1.00 -17.69
CA GLY A 182 40.24 0.86 -18.50
C GLY A 182 40.42 -0.53 -19.07
#